data_AF-A0A0M9GPK2-F1
#
_entry.id   AF-A0A0M9GPK2-F1
#
_cell.length_a   1.000
_cell.length_b   1.000
_cell.length_c   1.000
_cell.angle_alpha   90.00
_cell.angle_beta   90.00
_cell.angle_gamma   90.00
#
_symmetry.space_group_name_H-M   'P 1'
#
loop_
_entity.id
_entity.type
_entity.pdbx_description
1 polymer ?
#
loop_
_entity_poly.entity_id
_entity_poly.type
_entity_poly.pdbx_seq_one_letter_code
_entity_poly.pdbx_strand_id
1 'polypeptide(L)' 'MTSKIRLIGISAIIIAVLFWLAEKVFYGGIDADGVLQESFFLPLSFLVGAIGILLLVVSLFTSAKKHS' A
#
# COMPACT_ATOMS: atom_id res chain seq x y z
N MET A 1 -14.41 -8.64 -14.17
CA MET A 1 -12.99 -8.70 -13.75
C MET A 1 -12.56 -7.46 -12.96
N THR A 2 -12.93 -6.25 -13.38
CA THR A 2 -12.59 -4.96 -12.73
C THR A 2 -12.96 -4.86 -11.24
N SER A 3 -14.13 -5.36 -10.81
CA SER A 3 -14.51 -5.32 -9.38
C SER A 3 -13.59 -6.13 -8.47
N LYS A 4 -13.08 -7.29 -8.94
CA LYS A 4 -12.14 -8.13 -8.19
C LYS A 4 -10.77 -7.44 -8.06
N ILE A 5 -10.27 -6.85 -9.15
CA ILE A 5 -9.01 -6.09 -9.15
C ILE A 5 -9.10 -4.89 -8.21
N ARG A 6 -10.24 -4.18 -8.24
CA ARG A 6 -10.48 -3.03 -7.35
C ARG A 6 -10.52 -3.47 -5.88
N LEU A 7 -11.18 -4.58 -5.57
CA LEU A 7 -11.21 -5.12 -4.21
C LEU A 7 -9.81 -5.50 -3.73
N ILE A 8 -9.03 -6.23 -4.54
CA ILE A 8 -7.65 -6.61 -4.20
C ILE A 8 -6.78 -5.36 -3.99
N GLY A 9 -6.91 -4.35 -4.86
CA GLY A 9 -6.21 -3.08 -4.72
C GLY A 9 -6.53 -2.37 -3.41
N ILE A 10 -7.82 -2.25 -3.07
CA ILE A 10 -8.25 -1.66 -1.79
C ILE A 10 -7.69 -2.45 -0.60
N SER A 11 -7.81 -3.77 -0.61
CA SER A 11 -7.28 -4.63 0.46
C SER A 11 -5.76 -4.47 0.61
N ALA A 12 -5.01 -4.38 -0.49
CA ALA A 12 -3.57 -4.14 -0.46
C ALA A 12 -3.25 -2.78 0.18
N ILE A 13 -3.98 -1.72 -0.15
CA ILE A 13 -3.81 -0.40 0.50
C ILE A 13 -4.07 -0.48 2.01
N ILE A 14 -5.13 -1.19 2.43
CA ILE A 14 -5.43 -1.36 3.86
C ILE A 14 -4.27 -2.07 4.57
N ILE A 15 -3.75 -3.15 3.99
CA ILE A 15 -2.61 -3.90 4.54
C ILE A 15 -1.36 -3.01 4.62
N ALA A 16 -1.09 -2.21 3.58
CA ALA A 16 0.04 -1.27 3.57
C ALA A 16 -0.05 -0.24 4.71
N VAL A 17 -1.25 0.30 4.95
CA VAL A 17 -1.50 1.22 6.07
C VAL A 17 -1.31 0.51 7.41
N LEU A 18 -1.75 -0.74 7.55
CA LEU A 18 -1.54 -1.53 8.77
C LEU A 18 -0.04 -1.77 9.04
N PHE A 19 0.76 -2.06 8.01
CA PHE A 19 2.20 -2.18 8.17
C PHE A 19 2.87 -0.85 8.54
N TRP A 20 2.43 0.26 7.95
CA TRP A 20 2.93 1.57 8.35
C TRP A 20 2.56 1.92 9.80
N LEU A 21 1.36 1.56 10.24
CA LEU A 21 0.94 1.76 11.62
C LEU A 21 1.73 0.86 12.58
N ALA A 22 1.94 -0.41 12.22
CA ALA A 22 2.78 -1.34 12.98
C ALA A 22 4.20 -0.78 13.11
N GLU A 23 4.76 -0.22 12.05
CA GLU A 23 6.07 0.43 12.10
C GLU A 23 6.11 1.55 13.15
N LYS A 24 5.11 2.42 13.15
CA LYS A 24 5.02 3.51 14.14
C LYS A 24 4.83 3.00 15.56
N VAL A 25 4.06 1.94 15.76
CA VAL A 25 3.77 1.38 17.08
C VAL A 25 4.96 0.62 17.66
N PHE A 26 5.66 -0.19 16.85
CA PHE A 26 6.72 -1.07 17.32
C PHE A 26 8.13 -0.45 17.23
N TYR A 27 8.38 0.42 16.24
CA TYR A 27 9.72 0.97 15.96
C TYR A 27 9.79 2.49 16.15
N GLY A 28 8.67 3.17 16.40
CA GLY A 28 8.63 4.62 16.66
C GLY A 28 8.94 5.51 15.45
N GLY A 29 9.52 4.96 14.37
CA GLY A 29 9.93 5.68 13.18
C GLY A 29 11.34 6.25 13.32
N ILE A 30 11.50 7.54 12.96
CA ILE A 30 12.77 8.24 13.02
C ILE A 30 12.98 8.72 14.46
N ASP A 31 14.10 8.35 15.06
CA ASP A 31 14.45 8.76 16.43
C ASP A 31 14.99 10.20 16.49
N ALA A 32 15.37 10.64 17.68
CA ALA A 32 15.86 12.01 17.92
C ALA A 32 17.18 12.31 17.19
N ASP A 33 17.95 11.28 16.86
CA ASP A 33 19.23 11.37 16.16
C ASP A 33 19.04 11.31 14.63
N GLY A 34 17.77 11.22 14.16
CA GLY A 34 17.44 11.15 12.75
C GLY A 34 17.63 9.75 12.16
N VAL A 35 17.83 8.73 13.00
CA VAL A 35 18.04 7.35 12.56
C VAL A 35 16.70 6.63 12.50
N LEU A 36 16.45 5.98 11.36
CA LEU A 36 15.31 5.10 11.19
C LEU A 36 15.72 3.69 11.63
N GLN A 37 14.99 3.12 12.59
CA GLN A 37 15.24 1.75 13.00
C GLN A 37 15.01 0.78 11.84
N GLU A 38 15.86 -0.24 11.72
CA GLU A 38 15.70 -1.25 10.69
C GLU A 38 14.47 -2.13 10.97
N SER A 39 13.53 -2.11 10.05
CA SER A 39 12.30 -2.90 10.10
C SER A 39 11.96 -3.44 8.72
N PHE A 40 11.26 -4.58 8.68
CA PHE A 40 10.66 -5.07 7.44
C PHE A 40 9.29 -4.43 7.15
N PHE A 41 8.67 -3.77 8.14
CA PHE A 41 7.33 -3.19 7.99
C PHE A 41 7.31 -2.02 7.03
N LEU A 42 8.34 -1.16 7.06
CA LEU A 42 8.44 0.00 6.18
C LEU A 42 8.65 -0.39 4.71
N PRO A 43 9.61 -1.29 4.36
CA PRO A 43 9.74 -1.81 2.99
C PRO A 43 8.49 -2.54 2.50
N LEU A 44 7.85 -3.36 3.35
CA LEU A 44 6.63 -4.10 2.99
C LEU A 44 5.44 -3.17 2.79
N SER A 45 5.26 -2.17 3.65
CA SER A 45 4.23 -1.14 3.48
C SER A 45 4.37 -0.44 2.13
N PHE A 46 5.60 -0.06 1.75
CA PHE A 46 5.86 0.57 0.46
C PHE A 46 5.54 -0.35 -0.72
N LEU A 47 6.03 -1.59 -0.71
CA LEU A 47 5.81 -2.54 -1.81
C LEU A 47 4.32 -2.88 -1.98
N VAL A 48 3.65 -3.25 -0.89
CA VAL A 48 2.23 -3.61 -0.92
C VAL A 48 1.38 -2.39 -1.28
N GLY A 49 1.73 -1.21 -0.78
CA GLY A 49 1.07 0.05 -1.12
C GLY A 49 1.20 0.38 -2.60
N ALA A 50 2.41 0.30 -3.16
CA ALA A 50 2.68 0.54 -4.57
C ALA A 50 1.89 -0.42 -5.47
N ILE A 51 1.85 -1.72 -5.13
CA ILE A 51 1.03 -2.71 -5.84
C ILE A 51 -0.46 -2.35 -5.75
N GLY A 52 -0.95 -1.98 -4.57
CA GLY A 52 -2.33 -1.55 -4.36
C GLY A 52 -2.72 -0.37 -5.25
N ILE A 53 -1.87 0.67 -5.28
CA ILE A 53 -2.07 1.85 -6.13
C ILE A 53 -2.09 1.44 -7.61
N LEU A 54 -1.11 0.66 -8.06
CA LEU A 54 -1.04 0.18 -9.45
C LEU A 54 -2.29 -0.59 -9.87
N LEU A 55 -2.80 -1.49 -9.01
CA LEU A 55 -4.04 -2.23 -9.29
C LEU A 55 -5.26 -1.31 -9.39
N LEU A 56 -5.34 -0.28 -8.54
CA LEU A 56 -6.43 0.71 -8.62
C LEU A 56 -6.34 1.52 -9.91
N VAL A 57 -5.14 1.99 -10.27
CA VAL A 57 -4.90 2.73 -11.51
C VAL A 57 -5.28 1.88 -12.73
N VAL A 58 -4.82 0.64 -12.80
CA VAL A 58 -5.16 -0.30 -13.89
C VAL A 58 -6.67 -0.57 -13.93
N SER A 59 -7.33 -0.68 -12.78
CA SER A 59 -8.78 -0.85 -12.69
C SER A 59 -9.55 0.33 -13.27
N LEU A 60 -9.07 1.57 -13.04
CA LEU A 60 -9.66 2.78 -13.61
C LEU A 60 -9.55 2.79 -15.14
N PHE A 61 -8.37 2.51 -15.69
CA PHE A 61 -8.16 2.47 -17.15
C PHE A 61 -8.93 1.33 -17.83
N THR A 62 -9.03 0.16 -17.19
CA THR A 62 -9.80 -0.97 -17.71
C THR A 62 -11.31 -0.68 -17.67
N SER A 63 -11.77 0.05 -16.66
CA SER A 63 -13.18 0.46 -16.56
C SER A 63 -13.54 1.52 -17.60
N ALA A 64 -12.63 2.46 -17.88
CA ALA A 64 -12.82 3.49 -18.90
C ALA A 64 -12.97 2.89 -20.32
N LYS A 65 -12.19 1.84 -20.64
CA LYS A 65 -12.24 1.19 -21.95
C LYS A 65 -13.51 0.37 -22.20
N LYS A 66 -14.27 0.01 -21.15
CA LYS A 66 -15.52 -0.76 -21.28
C LYS A 66 -16.72 0.11 -21.70
N HIS A 67 -16.58 1.44 -21.64
CA HIS A 67 -17.65 2.40 -21.94
C HIS A 67 -17.46 3.14 -23.28
N SER A 68 -16.46 2.75 -24.09
CA SER A 68 -16.24 3.20 -25.46
C SER A 68 -16.44 2.04 -26.43
#